data_AF-A0A523Z8W4-F1
#
_entry.id   AF-A0A523Z8W4-F1
#
_cell.length_a   1.000
_cell.length_b   1.000
_cell.length_c   1.000
_cell.angle_alpha   90.00
_cell.angle_beta   90.00
_cell.angle_gamma   90.00
#
_symmetry.space_group_name_H-M   'P 1'
#
loop_
_entity.id
_entity.type
_entity.pdbx_description
1 polymer ?
#
loop_
_entity_poly.entity_id
_entity_poly.type
_entity_poly.pdbx_seq_one_letter_code
_entity_poly.pdbx_strand_id
1 'polypeptide(L)'
;MPILVATNVAARGLDILHIGRVINYELPETHELFTHRVGRTGRMGRTGRAITLVSAVDLSKWQAIERGLGRRLPRVSASGEPSPQPQTAGRMRMPSRWRRRGWSRPRVPA
;
A
#
# COMPACT_ATOMS: atom_id res chain seq x y z
N MET A 1 22.47 5.07 15.87
CA MET A 1 21.99 5.25 14.47
C MET A 1 21.32 6.61 14.37
N PRO A 2 21.65 7.45 13.37
CA PRO A 2 20.94 8.70 13.15
C PRO A 2 19.52 8.42 12.60
N ILE A 3 18.53 9.13 13.11
CA ILE A 3 17.12 9.05 12.67
C ILE A 3 16.69 10.45 12.25
N LEU A 4 16.03 10.54 11.09
CA LEU A 4 15.35 11.75 10.64
C LEU A 4 13.86 11.45 10.54
N VAL A 5 13.05 12.34 11.09
CA VAL A 5 11.60 12.36 10.91
C VAL A 5 11.25 13.62 10.12
N ALA A 6 10.52 13.45 9.02
CA ALA A 6 10.13 14.57 8.17
C ALA A 6 8.74 14.34 7.57
N THR A 7 8.00 15.43 7.36
CA THR A 7 6.79 15.45 6.53
C THR A 7 7.16 15.72 5.07
N ASN A 8 6.20 15.55 4.15
CA ASN A 8 6.39 15.82 2.72
C ASN A 8 6.94 17.23 2.43
N VAL A 9 6.62 18.21 3.29
CA VAL A 9 7.08 19.59 3.16
C VAL A 9 8.51 19.73 3.69
N ALA A 10 8.77 19.23 4.90
CA ALA A 10 10.09 19.35 5.54
C ALA A 10 11.20 18.57 4.81
N ALA A 11 10.84 17.55 4.03
CA ALA A 11 11.80 16.75 3.26
C ALA A 11 12.28 17.44 1.96
N ARG A 12 11.68 18.56 1.53
CA ARG A 12 12.11 19.29 0.33
C ARG A 12 13.35 20.15 0.66
N GLY A 13 14.42 19.99 -0.12
CA GLY A 13 15.69 20.70 0.09
C GLY A 13 16.68 19.99 1.02
N LEU A 14 16.26 18.92 1.70
CA LEU A 14 17.17 18.03 2.43
C LEU A 14 17.75 16.99 1.48
N ASP A 15 18.96 17.24 0.98
CA ASP A 15 19.73 16.25 0.22
C ASP A 15 20.56 15.38 1.18
N ILE A 16 19.92 14.32 1.67
CA ILE A 16 20.56 13.36 2.57
C ILE A 16 21.03 12.18 1.75
N LEU A 17 22.35 12.15 1.52
CA LEU A 17 23.01 11.06 0.83
C LEU A 17 22.93 9.77 1.68
N HIS A 18 22.77 8.63 1.01
CA HIS A 18 22.96 7.29 1.59
C HIS A 18 21.95 6.84 2.65
N ILE A 19 20.65 7.04 2.41
CA ILE A 19 19.60 6.51 3.30
C ILE A 19 19.52 4.98 3.17
N GLY A 20 19.86 4.25 4.24
CA GLY A 20 19.78 2.78 4.28
C GLY A 20 18.35 2.24 4.47
N ARG A 21 17.46 3.02 5.09
CA ARG A 21 16.06 2.64 5.32
C ARG A 21 15.12 3.82 5.22
N VAL A 22 14.00 3.62 4.53
CA VAL A 22 12.87 4.55 4.50
C VAL A 22 11.68 3.91 5.20
N ILE A 23 11.02 4.64 6.10
CA ILE A 23 9.80 4.19 6.76
C ILE A 23 8.69 5.20 6.45
N ASN A 24 7.68 4.78 5.70
CA ASN A 24 6.46 5.53 5.53
C ASN A 24 5.57 5.26 6.75
N TYR A 25 5.55 6.22 7.68
CA TYR A 25 4.66 6.16 8.84
C TYR A 25 3.20 6.36 8.42
N GLU A 26 2.98 7.30 7.49
CA GLU A 26 1.68 7.53 6.85
C GLU A 26 1.80 7.28 5.35
N LEU A 27 0.72 6.72 4.77
CA LEU A 27 0.65 6.42 3.35
C LEU A 27 0.64 7.67 2.47
N PRO A 28 1.52 7.74 1.45
CA PRO A 28 1.49 8.78 0.43
C PRO A 28 0.15 8.81 -0.30
N GLU A 29 -0.29 9.99 -0.74
CA GLU A 29 -1.56 10.16 -1.47
C GLU A 29 -1.59 9.45 -2.82
N THR A 30 -0.45 9.37 -3.49
CA THR A 30 -0.33 8.79 -4.83
C THR A 30 0.86 7.86 -4.94
N HIS A 31 0.88 7.06 -6.00
CA HIS A 31 1.97 6.12 -6.28
C HIS A 31 3.27 6.84 -6.70
N GLU A 32 3.17 8.01 -7.33
CA GLU A 32 4.31 8.86 -7.69
C GLU A 32 4.99 9.39 -6.43
N LEU A 33 4.21 9.90 -5.46
CA LEU A 33 4.72 10.34 -4.16
C LEU A 33 5.34 9.17 -3.39
N PHE A 34 4.72 8.00 -3.42
CA PHE A 34 5.31 6.79 -2.86
C PHE A 34 6.68 6.46 -3.47
N THR A 35 6.76 6.47 -4.80
CA THR A 35 8.01 6.21 -5.54
C THR A 35 9.09 7.24 -5.20
N HIS A 36 8.75 8.53 -5.13
CA HIS A 36 9.68 9.58 -4.75
C HIS A 36 10.21 9.45 -3.31
N ARG A 37 9.38 8.96 -2.37
CA ARG A 37 9.81 8.71 -0.99
C ARG A 37 10.75 7.51 -0.91
N VAL A 38 10.38 6.37 -1.49
CA VAL A 38 11.21 5.16 -1.42
C VAL A 38 12.47 5.25 -2.28
N GLY A 39 12.47 6.07 -3.32
CA GLY A 39 13.65 6.36 -4.15
C GLY A 39 14.82 7.05 -3.41
N ARG A 40 14.65 7.38 -2.13
CA ARG A 40 15.71 7.88 -1.26
C ARG A 40 16.69 6.79 -0.81
N THR A 41 16.30 5.51 -0.88
CA THR A 41 17.16 4.37 -0.56
C THR A 41 17.53 3.56 -1.80
N GLY A 42 18.51 2.65 -1.69
CA GLY A 42 18.83 1.69 -2.75
C GLY A 42 19.48 2.26 -4.02
N ARG A 43 20.13 3.44 -3.96
CA ARG A 43 20.78 4.08 -5.12
C ARG A 43 22.17 3.47 -5.38
N MET A 44 22.62 3.50 -6.64
CA MET A 44 23.97 3.11 -7.08
C MET A 44 24.39 1.69 -6.65
N GLY A 45 23.52 0.70 -6.83
CA GLY A 45 23.82 -0.70 -6.52
C GLY A 45 23.85 -1.04 -5.03
N ARG A 46 23.59 -0.08 -4.14
CA ARG A 46 23.49 -0.33 -2.70
C ARG A 46 22.16 -0.96 -2.35
N THR A 47 22.16 -1.84 -1.36
CA THR A 47 20.93 -2.39 -0.79
C THR A 47 20.21 -1.32 0.04
N GLY A 48 18.89 -1.22 -0.14
CA GLY A 48 18.02 -0.34 0.62
C GLY A 48 16.73 -1.05 1.02
N ARG A 49 16.14 -0.66 2.16
CA ARG A 49 14.83 -1.20 2.57
C ARG A 49 13.82 -0.08 2.74
N ALA A 50 12.63 -0.28 2.18
CA ALA A 50 11.48 0.58 2.41
C ALA A 50 10.40 -0.20 3.16
N ILE A 51 9.90 0.36 4.26
CA ILE A 51 8.82 -0.20 5.06
C ILE A 51 7.68 0.81 5.03
N THR A 52 6.45 0.33 4.84
CA THR A 52 5.26 1.18 4.87
C THR A 52 4.30 0.58 5.87
N LEU A 53 3.89 1.40 6.85
CA LEU A 53 2.87 1.01 7.80
C LEU A 53 1.51 1.23 7.13
N VAL A 54 0.67 0.18 7.15
CA VAL A 54 -0.64 0.19 6.51
C VAL A 54 -1.66 -0.30 7.53
N SER A 55 -2.63 0.54 7.87
CA SER A 55 -3.73 0.16 8.74
C SER A 55 -4.93 -0.38 7.94
N ALA A 56 -5.98 -0.85 8.63
CA ALA A 56 -7.19 -1.33 7.97
C ALA A 56 -7.91 -0.23 7.15
N VAL A 57 -7.91 1.02 7.63
CA VAL A 57 -8.56 2.14 6.94
C VAL A 57 -7.81 2.56 5.68
N ASP A 58 -6.53 2.21 5.59
CA ASP A 58 -5.65 2.56 4.49
C ASP A 58 -5.73 1.62 3.28
N LEU A 59 -6.43 0.48 3.41
CA LEU A 59 -6.38 -0.59 2.41
C LEU A 59 -6.81 -0.13 1.01
N SER A 60 -7.84 0.71 0.91
CA SER A 60 -8.30 1.26 -0.38
C SER A 60 -7.23 2.13 -1.04
N LYS A 61 -6.54 2.96 -0.26
CA LYS A 61 -5.45 3.83 -0.70
C LYS A 61 -4.23 3.01 -1.11
N TRP A 62 -3.87 2.00 -0.30
CA TRP A 62 -2.80 1.07 -0.62
C TRP A 62 -3.05 0.30 -1.93
N GLN A 63 -4.29 -0.17 -2.15
CA GLN A 63 -4.66 -0.82 -3.40
C GLN A 63 -4.57 0.11 -4.61
N ALA A 64 -4.84 1.41 -4.45
CA ALA A 64 -4.63 2.40 -5.51
C ALA A 64 -3.14 2.57 -5.83
N ILE A 65 -2.29 2.64 -4.80
CA ILE A 65 -0.83 2.70 -4.97
C ILE A 65 -0.30 1.46 -5.68
N GLU A 66 -0.66 0.25 -5.23
CA GLU A 66 -0.23 -1.01 -5.87
C GLU A 66 -0.68 -1.09 -7.34
N ARG A 67 -1.88 -0.59 -7.66
CA ARG A 67 -2.35 -0.49 -9.05
C ARG A 67 -1.50 0.49 -9.87
N GLY A 68 -1.20 1.67 -9.33
CA GLY A 68 -0.32 2.64 -10.00
C GLY A 68 1.11 2.12 -10.20
N LEU A 69 1.61 1.29 -9.29
CA LEU A 69 2.91 0.61 -9.41
C LEU A 69 2.89 -0.59 -10.38
N GLY A 70 1.71 -1.05 -10.81
CA GLY A 70 1.57 -2.24 -11.65
C GLY A 70 1.95 -3.56 -10.97
N ARG A 71 2.13 -3.59 -9.64
CA ARG A 71 2.49 -4.80 -8.89
C ARG A 71 1.99 -4.77 -7.45
N ARG A 72 1.72 -5.96 -6.89
CA ARG A 72 1.50 -6.13 -5.45
C ARG A 72 2.84 -6.11 -4.73
N LEU A 73 2.88 -5.47 -3.56
CA LEU A 73 4.07 -5.46 -2.71
C LEU A 73 3.94 -6.51 -1.60
N PRO A 74 5.05 -7.13 -1.16
CA PRO A 74 5.03 -8.09 -0.06
C PRO A 74 4.46 -7.47 1.22
N ARG A 75 3.65 -8.24 1.94
CA ARG A 75 3.07 -7.83 3.21
C ARG A 75 3.59 -8.73 4.33
N VAL A 76 3.95 -8.09 5.42
CA VAL A 76 4.42 -8.75 6.64
C VAL A 76 3.53 -8.31 7.79
N SER A 77 3.22 -9.22 8.70
CA SER A 77 2.60 -8.90 9.98
C SER A 77 3.58 -8.11 10.86
N ALA A 78 3.08 -7.51 11.93
CA ALA A 78 3.92 -6.88 12.94
C ALA A 78 4.93 -7.85 13.58
N SER A 79 4.60 -9.15 13.63
CA SER A 79 5.51 -10.22 14.08
C SER A 79 6.59 -10.60 13.06
N GLY A 80 6.58 -10.00 11.86
CA GLY A 80 7.53 -10.30 10.79
C GLY A 80 7.17 -11.54 9.96
N GLU A 81 6.04 -12.18 10.25
CA GLU A 81 5.55 -13.30 9.46
C GLU A 81 4.90 -12.79 8.16
N PRO A 82 5.00 -13.52 7.04
CA PRO A 82 4.26 -13.19 5.83
C PRO A 82 2.76 -13.15 6.15
N SER A 83 2.14 -11.97 6.07
CA SER A 83 0.71 -11.85 6.32
C SER A 83 -0.04 -12.39 5.11
N PRO A 84 -1.07 -13.25 5.27
CA PRO A 84 -1.88 -13.71 4.16
C PRO A 84 -2.45 -12.49 3.42
N GLN A 85 -2.22 -12.42 2.11
CA GLN A 85 -2.82 -11.37 1.29
C GLN A 85 -4.34 -11.46 1.47
N PRO A 86 -5.05 -10.35 1.75
CA PRO A 86 -6.50 -10.37 1.77
C PRO A 86 -6.93 -10.80 0.37
N GLN A 87 -7.37 -12.05 0.28
CA GLN A 87 -8.00 -12.59 -0.90
C GLN A 87 -9.19 -11.69 -1.11
N THR A 88 -9.13 -10.79 -2.11
CA THR A 88 -10.24 -9.94 -2.51
C THR A 88 -11.47 -10.82 -2.48
N ALA A 89 -12.40 -10.56 -1.56
CA ALA A 89 -13.62 -11.35 -1.40
C ALA A 89 -14.17 -11.53 -2.80
N GLY A 90 -14.02 -12.76 -3.32
CA GLY A 90 -14.21 -13.03 -4.72
C GLY A 90 -15.56 -12.48 -5.08
N ARG A 91 -15.59 -11.54 -6.03
CA ARG A 91 -16.82 -11.00 -6.63
C ARG A 91 -17.72 -12.20 -6.83
N MET A 92 -18.72 -12.38 -5.98
CA MET A 92 -19.48 -13.63 -5.90
C MET A 92 -20.03 -13.86 -7.29
N ARG A 93 -19.44 -14.83 -8.02
CA ARG A 93 -19.87 -15.14 -9.38
C ARG A 93 -21.24 -15.78 -9.22
N MET A 94 -22.27 -14.94 -9.30
CA MET A 94 -23.66 -15.38 -9.32
C MET A 94 -23.78 -16.51 -10.33
N PRO A 95 -24.17 -17.73 -9.92
CA PRO A 95 -24.38 -18.83 -10.85
C PRO A 95 -25.33 -18.37 -11.95
N SER A 96 -25.03 -18.70 -13.20
CA SER A 96 -25.79 -18.26 -14.40
C SER A 96 -27.29 -18.54 -14.30
N ARG A 97 -27.68 -19.52 -13.48
CA ARG A 97 -29.07 -19.88 -13.15
C ARG A 97 -29.86 -18.74 -12.49
N TRP A 98 -29.19 -17.87 -11.74
CA TRP A 98 -29.79 -16.72 -11.05
C TRP A 98 -29.93 -15.47 -11.94
N ARG A 99 -29.31 -15.47 -13.12
CA ARG A 99 -29.40 -14.34 -14.07
C ARG A 99 -30.69 -14.37 -14.90
N ARG A 100 -31.35 -15.52 -15.03
CA ARG A 100 -32.56 -15.70 -15.85
C ARG A 100 -33.88 -15.52 -15.09
N ARG A 101 -33.88 -15.66 -13.77
CA ARG A 101 -35.03 -15.31 -12.93
C ARG A 101 -34.72 -13.96 -12.32
N GLY A 102 -35.36 -12.90 -12.79
CA GLY A 102 -35.13 -11.53 -12.31
C GLY A 102 -35.34 -11.41 -10.81
N TRP A 103 -34.28 -11.66 -10.05
CA TRP A 103 -34.30 -11.61 -8.60
C TRP A 103 -34.01 -10.16 -8.18
N SER A 104 -35.06 -9.46 -7.76
CA SER A 104 -34.98 -8.13 -7.14
C SER A 104 -34.40 -8.26 -5.73
N ARG A 105 -33.33 -7.52 -5.43
CA ARG A 105 -32.69 -7.50 -4.10
C ARG A 105 -33.73 -7.25 -3.01
N PRO A 106 -33.74 -8.01 -1.89
CA PRO A 106 -34.54 -7.63 -0.73
C PRO A 106 -33.99 -6.31 -0.18
N ARG A 107 -34.88 -5.34 0.06
CA ARG A 107 -34.53 -4.11 0.80
C ARG A 107 -34.27 -4.50 2.25
N VAL A 108 -33.08 -4.16 2.76
CA VAL A 108 -32.76 -4.27 4.19
C VAL A 108 -33.47 -3.11 4.90
N PRO A 109 -34.26 -3.34 5.96
CA PRO A 109 -34.79 -2.25 6.77
C PRO A 109 -33.67 -1.57 7.57
N ALA A 110 -33.86 -0.28 7.84
CA ALA A 110 -32.90 0.65 8.44
C ALA A 110 -32.55 0.32 9.89
#